data_AF-A0A2A4KQF9-F1
#
_entry.id   AF-A0A2A4KQF9-F1
#
_cell.length_a   1.000
_cell.length_b   1.000
_cell.length_c   1.000
_cell.angle_alpha   90.00
_cell.angle_beta   90.00
_cell.angle_gamma   90.00
#
_symmetry.space_group_name_H-M   'P 1'
#
loop_
_entity.id
_entity.type
_entity.pdbx_description
1 polymer ?
#
loop_
_entity_poly.entity_id
_entity_poly.type
_entity_poly.pdbx_seq_one_letter_code
_entity_poly.pdbx_strand_id
1 'polypeptide(L)'
;MRRICLALPTNRPCAKTLSAVGAEADHAAEHFGVEVHLLILDSSDRRTFQEHAGVLAAEHRAANVHVHHLDEAAQRDFLRLVLERSGATAPDRLLGLMLPPDVSYGACTNRAFLIAGALGCESVHRRDSDSAFQVQEDGTPVHPVHHELTSLGRRARDAADGVTETLLDPSDADKPVLLVGSSFVGELSVDIGEVQRLDPEIYYDIVSLWAPPEWPESRKRELVEESFRGAGTEPFRQDHALLTVVDPMRVDMCNISLHREVYENVPLPPAVNTIGSDYFLLHLVHDARLPGVLHNRNIVNFYTPERRTDAGFSAYHRRLVKFFLSMLYFNDIYDRMAAAGGALLDGDGLLRPAETARLVRESTRLDRSGNVHRLEVLDRSYRGLGGRYTEFAGLLEEEGKRLLDEACEDIEDFAFLIESWGEMVRASRTVRLHGAPGPSGPGL
;
A
#
# COMPACT_ATOMS: atom_id res chain seq x y z
N MET A 1 7.26 24.37 -9.71
CA MET A 1 6.92 23.11 -10.40
C MET A 1 6.55 22.10 -9.32
N ARG A 2 5.40 21.43 -9.44
CA ARG A 2 5.00 20.38 -8.48
C ARG A 2 5.96 19.20 -8.61
N ARG A 3 6.40 18.66 -7.48
CA ARG A 3 7.28 17.47 -7.42
C ARG A 3 6.46 16.27 -6.99
N ILE A 4 6.60 15.16 -7.69
CA ILE A 4 5.94 13.89 -7.34
C ILE A 4 6.98 12.78 -7.23
N CYS A 5 6.69 11.81 -6.38
CA CYS A 5 7.45 10.57 -6.30
C CYS A 5 6.65 9.45 -6.95
N LEU A 6 7.13 8.90 -8.07
CA LEU A 6 6.58 7.68 -8.66
C LEU A 6 7.42 6.51 -8.16
N ALA A 7 6.88 5.74 -7.23
CA ALA A 7 7.58 4.75 -6.45
C ALA A 7 7.24 3.32 -6.90
N LEU A 8 8.28 2.51 -7.11
CA LEU A 8 8.17 1.07 -7.36
C LEU A 8 9.12 0.31 -6.42
N PRO A 9 8.60 -0.32 -5.35
CA PRO A 9 9.36 -1.27 -4.56
C PRO A 9 9.45 -2.63 -5.26
N THR A 10 10.61 -3.26 -5.19
CA THR A 10 10.82 -4.60 -5.75
C THR A 10 11.82 -5.42 -4.91
N ASN A 11 11.62 -6.74 -4.91
CA ASN A 11 12.55 -7.72 -4.37
C ASN A 11 12.79 -8.87 -5.37
N ARG A 12 12.45 -8.65 -6.65
CA ARG A 12 12.40 -9.68 -7.70
C ARG A 12 12.70 -9.08 -9.08
N PRO A 13 13.03 -9.91 -10.09
CA PRO A 13 13.18 -9.44 -11.46
C PRO A 13 11.90 -8.80 -12.00
N CYS A 14 12.00 -7.56 -12.50
CA CYS A 14 10.85 -6.80 -13.00
C CYS A 14 11.22 -5.80 -14.13
N ALA A 15 12.24 -6.11 -14.93
CA ALA A 15 12.76 -5.26 -16.01
C ALA A 15 11.67 -4.61 -16.89
N LYS A 16 10.66 -5.40 -17.31
CA LYS A 16 9.56 -4.89 -18.14
C LYS A 16 8.71 -3.84 -17.41
N THR A 17 8.43 -4.06 -16.12
CA THR A 17 7.68 -3.12 -15.29
C THR A 17 8.46 -1.84 -15.06
N LEU A 18 9.78 -1.93 -14.88
CA LEU A 18 10.66 -0.75 -14.76
C LEU A 18 10.61 0.14 -16.01
N SER A 19 10.71 -0.46 -17.20
CA SER A 19 10.54 0.27 -18.46
C SER A 19 9.15 0.92 -18.57
N ALA A 20 8.10 0.19 -18.22
CA ALA A 20 6.73 0.70 -18.28
C ALA A 20 6.50 1.90 -17.34
N VAL A 21 6.95 1.79 -16.08
CA VAL A 21 6.83 2.88 -15.10
C VAL A 21 7.75 4.05 -15.46
N GLY A 22 8.89 3.79 -16.09
CA GLY A 22 9.70 4.82 -16.74
C GLY A 22 8.93 5.62 -17.78
N ALA A 23 8.20 4.95 -18.66
CA ALA A 23 7.33 5.60 -19.65
C ALA A 23 6.16 6.38 -18.99
N GLU A 24 5.60 5.88 -17.89
CA GLU A 24 4.62 6.65 -17.10
C GLU A 24 5.22 7.93 -16.52
N ALA A 25 6.47 7.89 -16.04
CA ALA A 25 7.19 9.07 -15.55
C ALA A 25 7.41 10.10 -16.67
N ASP A 26 7.82 9.64 -17.86
CA ASP A 26 8.00 10.48 -19.03
C ASP A 26 6.66 11.13 -19.44
N HIS A 27 5.58 10.35 -19.50
CA HIS A 27 4.23 10.83 -19.77
C HIS A 27 3.81 11.93 -18.77
N ALA A 28 4.02 11.69 -17.47
CA ALA A 28 3.69 12.64 -16.42
C ALA A 28 4.45 13.97 -16.59
N ALA A 29 5.77 13.91 -16.82
CA ALA A 29 6.60 15.09 -17.00
C ALA A 29 6.18 15.92 -18.22
N GLU A 30 5.93 15.26 -19.36
CA GLU A 30 5.63 15.91 -20.63
C GLU A 30 4.21 16.51 -20.70
N HIS A 31 3.22 15.81 -20.13
CA HIS A 31 1.80 16.19 -20.27
C HIS A 31 1.30 17.07 -19.13
N PHE A 32 1.92 16.99 -17.95
CA PHE A 32 1.48 17.74 -16.77
C PHE A 32 2.50 18.76 -16.28
N GLY A 33 3.71 18.81 -16.87
CA GLY A 33 4.73 19.79 -16.50
C GLY A 33 5.20 19.66 -15.04
N VAL A 34 5.25 18.43 -14.52
CA VAL A 34 5.70 18.12 -13.15
C VAL A 34 7.15 17.65 -13.14
N GLU A 35 7.80 17.78 -11.99
CA GLU A 35 9.08 17.13 -11.68
C GLU A 35 8.78 15.73 -11.15
N VAL A 36 9.28 14.69 -11.83
CA VAL A 36 9.03 13.30 -11.44
C VAL A 36 10.28 12.69 -10.84
N HIS A 37 10.22 12.30 -9.58
CA HIS A 37 11.21 11.46 -8.94
C HIS A 37 10.79 10.00 -9.07
N LEU A 38 11.32 9.30 -10.08
CA LEU A 38 11.14 7.87 -10.24
C LEU A 38 11.99 7.13 -9.20
N LEU A 39 11.36 6.60 -8.16
CA LEU A 39 12.02 5.96 -7.02
C LEU A 39 11.86 4.44 -7.08
N ILE A 40 12.98 3.74 -7.25
CA ILE A 40 13.04 2.28 -7.23
C ILE A 40 13.71 1.84 -5.93
N LEU A 41 12.93 1.19 -5.05
CA LEU A 41 13.45 0.58 -3.82
C LEU A 41 13.69 -0.90 -4.08
N ASP A 42 14.95 -1.27 -4.28
CA ASP A 42 15.33 -2.59 -4.77
C ASP A 42 16.02 -3.42 -3.69
N SER A 43 15.30 -4.43 -3.20
CA SER A 43 15.79 -5.44 -2.25
C SER A 43 16.05 -6.78 -2.93
N SER A 44 16.23 -6.80 -4.26
CA SER A 44 16.57 -8.03 -5.00
C SER A 44 18.05 -8.41 -4.84
N ASP A 45 18.41 -9.59 -5.32
CA ASP A 45 19.81 -10.04 -5.33
C ASP A 45 20.68 -9.17 -6.26
N ARG A 46 22.00 -9.25 -6.07
CA ARG A 46 22.96 -8.39 -6.79
C ARG A 46 22.85 -8.47 -8.32
N ARG A 47 22.56 -9.66 -8.87
CA ARG A 47 22.45 -9.83 -10.33
C ARG A 47 21.20 -9.13 -10.84
N THR A 48 20.07 -9.34 -10.16
CA THR A 48 18.79 -8.70 -10.50
C THR A 48 18.90 -7.18 -10.38
N PHE A 49 19.53 -6.66 -9.32
CA PHE A 49 19.81 -5.23 -9.15
C PHE A 49 20.60 -4.66 -10.34
N GLN A 50 21.66 -5.35 -10.80
CA GLN A 50 22.46 -4.90 -11.94
C GLN A 50 21.66 -4.88 -13.25
N GLU A 51 20.78 -5.86 -13.45
CA GLU A 51 19.87 -5.89 -14.60
C GLU A 51 18.92 -4.69 -14.58
N HIS A 52 18.30 -4.42 -13.43
CA HIS A 52 17.44 -3.25 -13.24
C HIS A 52 18.18 -1.94 -13.51
N ALA A 53 19.41 -1.79 -12.99
CA ALA A 53 20.24 -0.61 -13.25
C ALA A 53 20.53 -0.43 -14.75
N GLY A 54 20.76 -1.53 -15.48
CA GLY A 54 20.97 -1.51 -16.92
C GLY A 54 19.74 -1.01 -17.69
N VAL A 55 18.54 -1.48 -17.33
CA VAL A 55 17.27 -1.02 -17.92
C VAL A 55 17.06 0.47 -17.67
N LEU A 56 17.23 0.91 -16.43
CA LEU A 56 17.00 2.30 -16.02
C LEU A 56 18.00 3.28 -16.67
N ALA A 57 19.23 2.83 -16.96
CA ALA A 57 20.27 3.63 -17.59
C ALA A 57 20.18 3.66 -19.14
N ALA A 58 19.59 2.64 -19.76
CA ALA A 58 19.51 2.53 -21.22
C ALA A 58 18.44 3.41 -21.86
N GLU A 59 17.41 3.80 -21.10
CA GLU A 59 16.27 4.56 -21.60
C GLU A 59 16.52 6.07 -21.52
N HIS A 60 16.25 6.78 -22.61
CA HIS A 60 16.20 8.24 -22.58
C HIS A 60 14.98 8.68 -21.78
N ARG A 61 15.17 9.61 -20.84
CA ARG A 61 14.11 10.16 -20.00
C ARG A 61 13.83 11.61 -20.35
N ALA A 62 12.58 12.02 -20.15
CA ALA A 62 12.19 13.43 -20.24
C ALA A 62 13.02 14.28 -19.24
N ALA A 63 13.26 15.55 -19.60
CA ALA A 63 14.21 16.41 -18.87
C ALA A 63 13.88 16.60 -17.37
N ASN A 64 12.60 16.48 -16.99
CA ASN A 64 12.12 16.66 -15.62
C ASN A 64 11.93 15.33 -14.86
N VAL A 65 12.48 14.22 -15.38
CA VAL A 65 12.44 12.91 -14.73
C VAL A 65 13.79 12.62 -14.08
N HIS A 66 13.78 12.36 -12.78
CA HIS A 66 14.95 12.03 -11.96
C HIS A 66 14.82 10.61 -11.42
N VAL A 67 15.69 9.71 -11.88
CA VAL A 67 15.69 8.30 -11.46
C VAL A 67 16.54 8.10 -10.22
N HIS A 68 15.97 7.46 -9.20
CA HIS A 68 16.61 7.08 -7.94
C HIS A 68 16.48 5.58 -7.77
N HIS A 69 17.57 4.83 -8.01
CA HIS A 69 17.60 3.37 -7.85
C HIS A 69 18.46 3.02 -6.64
N LEU A 70 17.81 2.57 -5.57
CA LEU A 70 18.43 2.36 -4.27
C LEU A 70 18.43 0.88 -3.90
N ASP A 71 19.62 0.31 -3.70
CA ASP A 71 19.75 -0.98 -3.03
C ASP A 71 19.41 -0.88 -1.54
N GLU A 72 19.32 -2.02 -0.85
CA GLU A 72 19.02 -2.03 0.58
C GLU A 72 20.07 -1.28 1.43
N ALA A 73 21.35 -1.30 1.02
CA ALA A 73 22.41 -0.62 1.74
C ALA A 73 22.24 0.90 1.71
N ALA A 74 21.97 1.47 0.52
CA ALA A 74 21.67 2.90 0.36
C ALA A 74 20.40 3.30 1.14
N GLN A 75 19.38 2.45 1.14
CA GLN A 75 18.16 2.68 1.93
C GLN A 75 18.47 2.69 3.44
N ARG A 76 19.30 1.75 3.92
CA ARG A 76 19.72 1.67 5.31
C ARG A 76 20.50 2.90 5.75
N ASP A 77 21.42 3.37 4.92
CA ASP A 77 22.24 4.55 5.21
C ASP A 77 21.38 5.82 5.27
N PHE A 78 20.43 5.98 4.35
CA PHE A 78 19.44 7.04 4.42
C PHE A 78 18.65 6.99 5.74
N LEU A 79 18.09 5.83 6.11
CA LEU A 79 17.31 5.67 7.33
C LEU A 79 18.12 5.97 8.60
N ARG A 80 19.39 5.55 8.65
CA ARG A 80 20.27 5.87 9.78
C ARG A 80 20.45 7.37 9.95
N LEU A 81 20.66 8.11 8.86
CA LEU A 81 20.77 9.58 8.91
C LEU A 81 19.45 10.23 9.35
N VAL A 82 18.30 9.72 8.90
CA VAL A 82 16.98 10.20 9.34
C VAL A 82 16.81 9.97 10.84
N LEU A 83 17.10 8.76 11.32
CA LEU A 83 16.97 8.39 12.72
C LEU A 83 17.90 9.21 13.62
N GLU A 84 19.16 9.37 13.22
CA GLU A 84 20.13 10.23 13.92
C GLU A 84 19.61 11.67 14.07
N ARG A 85 19.07 12.25 12.99
CA ARG A 85 18.57 13.64 12.99
C ARG A 85 17.21 13.81 13.65
N SER A 86 16.40 12.77 13.67
CA SER A 86 15.08 12.82 14.32
C SER A 86 15.19 12.92 15.84
N GLY A 87 16.29 12.44 16.42
CA GLY A 87 16.42 12.30 17.86
C GLY A 87 15.47 11.25 18.44
N ALA A 88 14.89 10.38 17.59
CA ALA A 88 13.87 9.42 17.99
C ALA A 88 14.40 8.45 19.05
N THR A 89 13.51 8.09 19.98
CA THR A 89 13.80 7.07 20.98
C THR A 89 13.89 5.69 20.32
N ALA A 90 14.84 4.86 20.77
CA ALA A 90 15.07 3.50 20.26
C ALA A 90 15.29 3.44 18.72
N PRO A 91 16.32 4.13 18.18
CA PRO A 91 16.56 4.19 16.74
C PRO A 91 16.81 2.81 16.11
N ASP A 92 17.42 1.86 16.83
CA ASP A 92 17.64 0.51 16.32
C ASP A 92 16.32 -0.26 16.11
N ARG A 93 15.33 -0.07 16.99
CA ARG A 93 13.99 -0.66 16.82
C ARG A 93 13.30 -0.04 15.61
N LEU A 94 13.31 1.29 15.48
CA LEU A 94 12.71 1.98 14.33
C LEU A 94 13.37 1.58 13.02
N LEU A 95 14.70 1.40 13.00
CA LEU A 95 15.41 0.89 11.83
C LEU A 95 14.94 -0.53 11.47
N GLY A 96 14.75 -1.39 12.47
CA GLY A 96 14.21 -2.74 12.29
C GLY A 96 12.79 -2.74 11.71
N LEU A 97 11.92 -1.82 12.15
CA LEU A 97 10.56 -1.68 11.62
C LEU A 97 10.52 -1.16 10.18
N MET A 98 11.47 -0.29 9.82
CA MET A 98 11.53 0.31 8.47
C MET A 98 12.28 -0.55 7.46
N LEU A 99 13.15 -1.44 7.93
CA LEU A 99 13.99 -2.29 7.11
C LEU A 99 14.08 -3.71 7.71
N PRO A 100 12.94 -4.41 7.85
CA PRO A 100 12.91 -5.76 8.39
C PRO A 100 13.63 -6.75 7.45
N PRO A 101 14.11 -7.89 7.98
CA PRO A 101 14.77 -8.92 7.17
C PRO A 101 13.80 -9.65 6.21
N ASP A 102 12.50 -9.60 6.50
CA ASP A 102 11.43 -10.25 5.75
C ASP A 102 10.56 -9.25 4.99
N VAL A 103 9.70 -9.78 4.10
CA VAL A 103 8.79 -8.95 3.29
C VAL A 103 7.81 -8.19 4.17
N SER A 104 7.81 -6.87 4.03
CA SER A 104 6.82 -5.96 4.63
C SER A 104 6.41 -4.89 3.61
N TYR A 105 5.13 -4.93 3.22
CA TYR A 105 4.54 -3.97 2.29
C TYR A 105 4.41 -2.57 2.90
N GLY A 106 4.10 -2.48 4.19
CA GLY A 106 4.05 -1.20 4.90
C GLY A 106 5.44 -0.60 5.08
N ALA A 107 6.45 -1.38 5.49
CA ALA A 107 7.81 -0.86 5.70
C ALA A 107 8.46 -0.36 4.40
N CYS A 108 8.27 -1.05 3.27
CA CYS A 108 8.77 -0.56 1.97
C CYS A 108 8.09 0.73 1.53
N THR A 109 6.78 0.84 1.73
CA THR A 109 6.03 2.05 1.39
C THR A 109 6.40 3.22 2.32
N ASN A 110 6.59 2.97 3.62
CA ASN A 110 7.06 3.98 4.58
C ASN A 110 8.45 4.52 4.21
N ARG A 111 9.36 3.67 3.71
CA ARG A 111 10.65 4.11 3.18
C ARG A 111 10.45 5.08 2.01
N ALA A 112 9.55 4.76 1.09
CA ALA A 112 9.20 5.64 -0.03
C ALA A 112 8.64 6.99 0.46
N PHE A 113 7.80 7.00 1.50
CA PHE A 113 7.27 8.23 2.11
C PHE A 113 8.36 9.14 2.66
N LEU A 114 9.32 8.60 3.43
CA LEU A 114 10.42 9.40 3.99
C LEU A 114 11.34 9.94 2.89
N ILE A 115 11.64 9.13 1.87
CA ILE A 115 12.47 9.55 0.73
C ILE A 115 11.75 10.61 -0.10
N ALA A 116 10.45 10.46 -0.35
CA ALA A 116 9.63 11.47 -1.02
C ALA A 116 9.67 12.81 -0.27
N GLY A 117 9.59 12.78 1.07
CA GLY A 117 9.79 13.96 1.91
C GLY A 117 11.18 14.60 1.75
N ALA A 118 12.24 13.80 1.70
CA ALA A 118 13.61 14.27 1.46
C ALA A 118 13.79 14.90 0.06
N LEU A 119 13.07 14.41 -0.94
CA LEU A 119 13.06 14.93 -2.31
C LEU A 119 12.14 16.16 -2.48
N GLY A 120 11.34 16.49 -1.45
CA GLY A 120 10.38 17.59 -1.47
C GLY A 120 9.16 17.31 -2.34
N CYS A 121 8.78 16.04 -2.48
CA CYS A 121 7.58 15.64 -3.23
C CYS A 121 6.30 16.00 -2.47
N GLU A 122 5.27 16.41 -3.21
CA GLU A 122 3.93 16.70 -2.70
C GLU A 122 3.03 15.46 -2.65
N SER A 123 3.36 14.45 -3.46
CA SER A 123 2.63 13.18 -3.51
C SER A 123 3.54 12.00 -3.81
N VAL A 124 3.08 10.82 -3.38
CA VAL A 124 3.67 9.52 -3.70
C VAL A 124 2.65 8.74 -4.51
N HIS A 125 3.09 8.22 -5.64
CA HIS A 125 2.33 7.41 -6.59
C HIS A 125 2.96 6.03 -6.60
N ARG A 126 2.27 5.01 -6.09
CA ARG A 126 2.81 3.65 -5.94
C ARG A 126 2.37 2.76 -7.10
N ARG A 127 3.32 1.96 -7.59
CA ARG A 127 3.11 0.82 -8.49
C ARG A 127 3.77 -0.42 -7.93
N ASP A 128 3.18 -1.59 -8.18
CA ASP A 128 3.77 -2.87 -7.78
C ASP A 128 4.56 -3.50 -8.94
N SER A 129 5.61 -4.25 -8.59
CA SER A 129 6.55 -4.87 -9.54
C SER A 129 5.93 -6.00 -10.39
N ASP A 130 4.81 -6.57 -9.95
CA ASP A 130 4.02 -7.63 -10.60
C ASP A 130 2.75 -7.09 -11.28
N SER A 131 2.85 -5.89 -11.87
CA SER A 131 1.78 -5.26 -12.63
C SER A 131 2.21 -4.80 -14.02
N ALA A 132 1.24 -4.60 -14.90
CA ALA A 132 1.42 -3.96 -16.21
C ALA A 132 0.30 -2.94 -16.46
N PHE A 133 0.49 -2.03 -17.41
CA PHE A 133 -0.58 -1.13 -17.83
C PHE A 133 -1.50 -1.82 -18.84
N GLN A 134 -2.79 -1.48 -18.76
CA GLN A 134 -3.68 -1.75 -19.88
C GLN A 134 -3.25 -0.93 -21.09
N VAL A 135 -3.61 -1.40 -22.28
CA VAL A 135 -3.22 -0.78 -23.55
C VAL A 135 -4.47 -0.54 -24.37
N GLN A 136 -4.59 0.65 -24.96
CA GLN A 136 -5.67 0.98 -25.88
C GLN A 136 -5.51 0.23 -27.22
N GLU A 137 -6.55 0.28 -28.07
CA GLU A 137 -6.52 -0.38 -29.39
C GLU A 137 -5.39 0.13 -30.30
N ASP A 138 -4.96 1.38 -30.11
CA ASP A 138 -3.86 2.01 -30.87
C ASP A 138 -2.45 1.70 -30.32
N GLY A 139 -2.35 0.91 -29.24
CA GLY A 139 -1.09 0.56 -28.59
C GLY A 139 -0.66 1.54 -27.49
N THR A 140 -1.42 2.59 -27.22
CA THR A 140 -1.09 3.58 -26.18
C THR A 140 -1.33 3.00 -24.78
N PRO A 141 -0.34 3.03 -23.86
CA PRO A 141 -0.55 2.60 -22.49
C PRO A 141 -1.54 3.50 -21.74
N VAL A 142 -2.40 2.89 -20.94
CA VAL A 142 -3.36 3.58 -20.09
C VAL A 142 -2.70 3.88 -18.75
N HIS A 143 -2.08 5.04 -18.64
CA HIS A 143 -1.36 5.45 -17.42
C HIS A 143 -2.30 5.98 -16.33
N PRO A 144 -2.31 5.39 -15.11
CA PRO A 144 -3.07 5.89 -13.98
C PRO A 144 -2.72 7.33 -13.57
N VAL A 145 -1.45 7.73 -13.74
CA VAL A 145 -0.95 9.07 -13.36
C VAL A 145 -1.77 10.22 -13.96
N HIS A 146 -2.50 9.98 -15.04
CA HIS A 146 -3.40 10.95 -15.64
C HIS A 146 -4.47 11.46 -14.65
N HIS A 147 -5.21 10.57 -13.99
CA HIS A 147 -6.22 10.99 -13.02
C HIS A 147 -5.60 11.44 -11.69
N GLU A 148 -4.46 10.84 -11.33
CA GLU A 148 -3.73 11.22 -10.13
C GLU A 148 -3.25 12.68 -10.20
N LEU A 149 -2.69 13.14 -11.32
CA LEU A 149 -2.17 14.51 -11.46
C LEU A 149 -3.23 15.56 -11.79
N THR A 150 -4.36 15.17 -12.36
CA THR A 150 -5.49 16.11 -12.61
C THR A 150 -6.25 16.48 -11.33
N SER A 151 -6.18 15.65 -10.30
CA SER A 151 -7.06 15.76 -9.12
C SER A 151 -6.32 15.90 -7.79
N LEU A 152 -5.27 15.11 -7.54
CA LEU A 152 -4.63 15.02 -6.22
C LEU A 152 -4.05 16.37 -5.77
N GLY A 153 -4.36 16.78 -4.53
CA GLY A 153 -3.93 18.03 -3.91
C GLY A 153 -4.78 19.25 -4.28
N ARG A 154 -5.67 19.16 -5.27
CA ARG A 154 -6.61 20.24 -5.60
C ARG A 154 -7.76 20.26 -4.59
N ARG A 155 -8.42 21.40 -4.43
CA ARG A 155 -9.71 21.44 -3.71
C ARG A 155 -10.71 20.60 -4.47
N ALA A 156 -11.57 19.89 -3.75
CA ALA A 156 -12.55 18.99 -4.37
C ALA A 156 -13.43 19.72 -5.40
N ARG A 157 -13.86 20.96 -5.12
CA ARG A 157 -14.58 21.80 -6.10
C ARG A 157 -13.85 22.03 -7.42
N ASP A 158 -12.52 22.12 -7.37
CA ASP A 158 -11.70 22.39 -8.55
C ASP A 158 -11.40 21.09 -9.30
N ALA A 159 -11.32 19.97 -8.58
CA ALA A 159 -11.17 18.64 -9.16
C ALA A 159 -12.45 18.15 -9.86
N ALA A 160 -13.64 18.64 -9.45
CA ALA A 160 -14.94 18.25 -10.00
C ALA A 160 -15.03 18.41 -11.53
N ASP A 161 -14.39 19.44 -12.10
CA ASP A 161 -14.39 19.67 -13.56
C ASP A 161 -13.53 18.65 -14.34
N GLY A 162 -12.63 17.93 -13.65
CA GLY A 162 -11.71 16.95 -14.23
C GLY A 162 -12.16 15.49 -14.10
N VAL A 163 -13.34 15.25 -13.53
CA VAL A 163 -13.90 13.90 -13.31
C VAL A 163 -15.21 13.72 -14.09
N THR A 164 -15.63 12.48 -14.26
CA THR A 164 -16.87 12.12 -14.96
C THR A 164 -18.09 12.33 -14.08
N GLU A 165 -17.96 12.04 -12.78
CA GLU A 165 -19.04 12.09 -11.81
C GLU A 165 -18.55 12.64 -10.46
N THR A 166 -19.43 13.34 -9.73
CA THR A 166 -19.20 13.77 -8.35
C THR A 166 -20.32 13.27 -7.46
N LEU A 167 -19.98 12.46 -6.46
CA LEU A 167 -20.87 12.03 -5.37
C LEU A 167 -20.43 12.57 -4.00
N LEU A 168 -19.45 13.47 -3.98
CA LEU A 168 -18.96 14.11 -2.77
C LEU A 168 -20.02 15.07 -2.18
N ASP A 169 -20.14 15.06 -0.85
CA ASP A 169 -20.97 16.02 -0.12
C ASP A 169 -20.49 17.46 -0.39
N PRO A 170 -21.37 18.40 -0.79
CA PRO A 170 -20.99 19.79 -1.00
C PRO A 170 -20.34 20.46 0.20
N SER A 171 -20.56 19.99 1.43
CA SER A 171 -19.86 20.50 2.62
C SER A 171 -18.36 20.24 2.60
N ASP A 172 -17.92 19.25 1.82
CA ASP A 172 -16.52 18.83 1.69
C ASP A 172 -15.84 19.45 0.46
N ALA A 173 -16.52 20.33 -0.28
CA ALA A 173 -16.05 20.90 -1.54
C ALA A 173 -14.75 21.71 -1.43
N ASP A 174 -14.48 22.31 -0.27
CA ASP A 174 -13.28 23.12 -0.03
C ASP A 174 -12.10 22.33 0.54
N LYS A 175 -12.32 21.05 0.90
CA LYS A 175 -11.24 20.14 1.35
C LYS A 175 -10.38 19.71 0.15
N PRO A 176 -9.08 19.45 0.35
CA PRO A 176 -8.23 18.90 -0.70
C PRO A 176 -8.59 17.44 -1.02
N VAL A 177 -8.34 17.03 -2.27
CA VAL A 177 -8.32 15.63 -2.69
C VAL A 177 -7.02 15.00 -2.21
N LEU A 178 -7.10 14.02 -1.30
CA LEU A 178 -5.94 13.47 -0.60
C LEU A 178 -5.55 12.06 -1.03
N LEU A 179 -6.42 11.39 -1.78
CA LEU A 179 -6.20 10.06 -2.35
C LEU A 179 -6.76 10.04 -3.77
N VAL A 180 -5.98 9.54 -4.72
CA VAL A 180 -6.48 9.21 -6.06
C VAL A 180 -5.96 7.84 -6.44
N GLY A 181 -6.83 6.94 -6.88
CA GLY A 181 -6.40 5.61 -7.25
C GLY A 181 -7.46 4.81 -7.96
N SER A 182 -7.10 3.57 -8.26
CA SER A 182 -8.02 2.57 -8.79
C SER A 182 -7.54 1.18 -8.43
N SER A 183 -8.15 0.18 -9.02
CA SER A 183 -7.86 -1.22 -8.73
C SER A 183 -7.02 -1.83 -9.84
N PHE A 184 -7.07 -3.16 -9.95
CA PHE A 184 -6.48 -3.95 -11.01
C PHE A 184 -7.55 -4.77 -11.74
N VAL A 185 -7.18 -5.27 -12.92
CA VAL A 185 -7.87 -6.35 -13.62
C VAL A 185 -6.94 -7.56 -13.74
N GLY A 186 -7.51 -8.75 -13.91
CA GLY A 186 -6.74 -9.98 -14.15
C GLY A 186 -6.76 -10.95 -12.97
N GLU A 187 -5.58 -11.47 -12.58
CA GLU A 187 -5.47 -12.44 -11.49
C GLU A 187 -5.88 -11.82 -10.15
N LEU A 188 -6.40 -12.63 -9.21
CA LEU A 188 -6.76 -12.15 -7.88
C LEU A 188 -5.54 -11.55 -7.17
N SER A 189 -5.72 -10.53 -6.33
CA SER A 189 -4.61 -10.00 -5.52
C SER A 189 -3.99 -11.07 -4.60
N VAL A 190 -4.80 -12.08 -4.25
CA VAL A 190 -4.45 -13.22 -3.42
C VAL A 190 -4.53 -14.54 -4.16
N ASP A 191 -3.44 -15.33 -4.15
CA ASP A 191 -3.35 -16.63 -4.85
C ASP A 191 -4.11 -17.74 -4.11
N ILE A 192 -5.43 -17.58 -4.02
CA ILE A 192 -6.38 -18.53 -3.41
C ILE A 192 -7.42 -19.05 -4.40
N GLY A 193 -7.29 -18.72 -5.69
CA GLY A 193 -8.20 -19.20 -6.73
C GLY A 193 -8.21 -20.73 -6.88
N GLU A 194 -7.13 -21.41 -6.47
CA GLU A 194 -7.12 -22.88 -6.41
C GLU A 194 -8.09 -23.40 -5.33
N VAL A 195 -8.12 -22.78 -4.15
CA VAL A 195 -9.02 -23.18 -3.07
C VAL A 195 -10.48 -23.13 -3.53
N GLN A 196 -10.87 -22.07 -4.24
CA GLN A 196 -12.20 -21.94 -4.83
C GLN A 196 -12.54 -23.06 -5.83
N ARG A 197 -11.55 -23.49 -6.64
CA ARG A 197 -11.74 -24.59 -7.61
C ARG A 197 -11.84 -25.95 -6.95
N LEU A 198 -11.11 -26.16 -5.85
CA LEU A 198 -11.11 -27.41 -5.11
C LEU A 198 -12.38 -27.57 -4.30
N ASP A 199 -12.78 -26.54 -3.55
CA ASP A 199 -13.96 -26.56 -2.71
C ASP A 199 -14.48 -25.11 -2.45
N PRO A 200 -15.61 -24.72 -3.08
CA PRO A 200 -16.21 -23.40 -2.88
C PRO A 200 -16.67 -23.10 -1.45
N GLU A 201 -17.07 -24.11 -0.67
CA GLU A 201 -17.51 -23.91 0.72
C GLU A 201 -16.29 -23.68 1.62
N ILE A 202 -15.19 -24.40 1.39
CA ILE A 202 -13.92 -24.11 2.09
C ILE A 202 -13.38 -22.73 1.71
N TYR A 203 -13.51 -22.32 0.45
CA TYR A 203 -13.18 -20.96 0.05
C TYR A 203 -14.02 -19.92 0.82
N TYR A 204 -15.33 -20.15 0.96
CA TYR A 204 -16.18 -19.31 1.78
C TYR A 204 -15.71 -19.26 3.24
N ASP A 205 -15.46 -20.43 3.85
CA ASP A 205 -15.00 -20.52 5.24
C ASP A 205 -13.71 -19.72 5.47
N ILE A 206 -12.75 -19.82 4.56
CA ILE A 206 -11.47 -19.09 4.66
C ILE A 206 -11.65 -17.59 4.46
N VAL A 207 -12.31 -17.17 3.37
CA VAL A 207 -12.41 -15.73 3.04
C VAL A 207 -13.31 -15.00 4.04
N SER A 208 -14.33 -15.66 4.58
CA SER A 208 -15.22 -15.09 5.59
C SER A 208 -14.51 -14.76 6.92
N LEU A 209 -13.31 -15.30 7.18
CA LEU A 209 -12.51 -14.96 8.36
C LEU A 209 -12.06 -13.49 8.40
N TRP A 210 -12.11 -12.81 7.26
CA TRP A 210 -11.92 -11.36 7.18
C TRP A 210 -13.04 -10.60 7.93
N ALA A 211 -14.29 -11.05 7.82
CA ALA A 211 -15.43 -10.34 8.37
C ALA A 211 -15.43 -10.31 9.91
N PRO A 212 -15.97 -9.25 10.52
CA PRO A 212 -16.34 -9.27 11.92
C PRO A 212 -17.30 -10.42 12.25
N PRO A 213 -17.13 -11.12 13.39
CA PRO A 213 -17.92 -12.33 13.71
C PRO A 213 -19.44 -12.10 13.73
N GLU A 214 -19.87 -10.93 14.19
CA GLU A 214 -21.25 -10.52 14.37
C GLU A 214 -21.95 -10.10 13.07
N TRP A 215 -21.23 -10.02 11.94
CA TRP A 215 -21.84 -9.68 10.67
C TRP A 215 -22.87 -10.73 10.23
N PRO A 216 -24.01 -10.30 9.65
CA PRO A 216 -24.97 -11.22 9.04
C PRO A 216 -24.34 -12.06 7.92
N GLU A 217 -24.75 -13.32 7.81
CA GLU A 217 -24.23 -14.25 6.79
C GLU A 217 -24.41 -13.73 5.36
N SER A 218 -25.48 -12.99 5.05
CA SER A 218 -25.65 -12.38 3.73
C SER A 218 -24.54 -11.39 3.41
N ARG A 219 -24.12 -10.58 4.39
CA ARG A 219 -23.05 -9.59 4.23
C ARG A 219 -21.68 -10.27 4.13
N LYS A 220 -21.47 -11.38 4.83
CA LYS A 220 -20.26 -12.20 4.67
C LYS A 220 -20.17 -12.79 3.27
N ARG A 221 -21.29 -13.27 2.70
CA ARG A 221 -21.33 -13.76 1.32
C ARG A 221 -20.98 -12.67 0.30
N GLU A 222 -21.56 -11.48 0.44
CA GLU A 222 -21.21 -10.32 -0.39
C GLU A 222 -19.71 -9.99 -0.30
N LEU A 223 -19.15 -9.97 0.92
CA LEU A 223 -17.72 -9.76 1.13
C LEU A 223 -16.89 -10.83 0.40
N VAL A 224 -17.21 -12.11 0.57
CA VAL A 224 -16.50 -13.22 -0.06
C VAL A 224 -16.57 -13.14 -1.59
N GLU A 225 -17.73 -12.76 -2.14
CA GLU A 225 -17.91 -12.60 -3.59
C GLU A 225 -17.02 -11.49 -4.16
N GLU A 226 -16.86 -10.38 -3.44
CA GLU A 226 -16.08 -9.22 -3.88
C GLU A 226 -14.57 -9.36 -3.62
N SER A 227 -14.20 -10.03 -2.52
CA SER A 227 -12.83 -10.08 -2.01
C SER A 227 -11.79 -10.48 -3.06
N PHE A 228 -10.70 -9.73 -3.10
CA PHE A 228 -9.49 -10.00 -3.90
C PHE A 228 -9.66 -9.98 -5.42
N ARG A 229 -10.85 -9.65 -5.96
CA ARG A 229 -11.12 -9.63 -7.41
C ARG A 229 -10.68 -8.35 -8.11
N GLY A 230 -10.33 -7.32 -7.35
CA GLY A 230 -10.10 -5.98 -7.88
C GLY A 230 -11.31 -5.47 -8.66
N ALA A 231 -11.07 -4.82 -9.81
CA ALA A 231 -12.11 -4.36 -10.73
C ALA A 231 -12.57 -5.44 -11.73
N GLY A 232 -12.23 -6.71 -11.51
CA GLY A 232 -12.63 -7.83 -12.36
C GLY A 232 -11.74 -8.02 -13.59
N THR A 233 -12.33 -8.20 -14.77
CA THR A 233 -11.59 -8.58 -15.99
C THR A 233 -11.92 -7.71 -17.20
N GLU A 234 -12.71 -6.65 -17.02
CA GLU A 234 -13.14 -5.81 -18.14
C GLU A 234 -11.98 -4.93 -18.63
N PRO A 235 -11.66 -4.96 -19.94
CA PRO A 235 -10.62 -4.09 -20.48
C PRO A 235 -11.07 -2.62 -20.47
N PHE A 236 -10.11 -1.72 -20.29
CA PHE A 236 -10.31 -0.28 -20.40
C PHE A 236 -10.87 0.09 -21.78
N ARG A 237 -11.90 0.93 -21.80
CA ARG A 237 -12.54 1.44 -23.04
C ARG A 237 -12.52 2.95 -23.15
N GLN A 238 -12.78 3.64 -22.05
CA GLN A 238 -12.82 5.09 -21.96
C GLN A 238 -12.61 5.49 -20.51
N ASP A 239 -12.18 6.73 -20.29
CA ASP A 239 -11.99 7.25 -18.94
C ASP A 239 -13.32 7.38 -18.20
N HIS A 240 -13.29 6.94 -16.95
CA HIS A 240 -14.32 7.20 -15.95
C HIS A 240 -13.64 7.50 -14.63
N ALA A 241 -13.97 8.65 -14.04
CA ALA A 241 -13.48 9.04 -12.72
C ALA A 241 -14.62 9.60 -11.85
N LEU A 242 -14.59 9.25 -10.57
CA LEU A 242 -15.59 9.59 -9.56
C LEU A 242 -14.93 10.34 -8.41
N LEU A 243 -15.34 11.59 -8.17
CA LEU A 243 -14.99 12.36 -6.98
C LEU A 243 -15.95 12.01 -5.83
N THR A 244 -15.42 11.43 -4.75
CA THR A 244 -16.20 10.91 -3.62
C THR A 244 -15.31 10.79 -2.36
N VAL A 245 -15.88 10.32 -1.25
CA VAL A 245 -15.09 9.60 -0.23
C VAL A 245 -14.88 8.19 -0.78
N VAL A 246 -13.63 7.85 -1.09
CA VAL A 246 -13.29 6.62 -1.83
C VAL A 246 -13.41 5.41 -0.91
N ASP A 247 -14.22 4.44 -1.31
CA ASP A 247 -14.35 3.15 -0.64
C ASP A 247 -13.01 2.38 -0.70
N PRO A 248 -12.42 1.99 0.45
CA PRO A 248 -11.18 1.23 0.51
C PRO A 248 -11.21 -0.09 -0.28
N MET A 249 -12.39 -0.66 -0.52
CA MET A 249 -12.56 -1.89 -1.30
C MET A 249 -12.41 -1.70 -2.82
N ARG A 250 -12.41 -0.44 -3.30
CA ARG A 250 -12.40 -0.11 -4.74
C ARG A 250 -11.03 0.35 -5.24
N VAL A 251 -10.04 0.44 -4.37
CA VAL A 251 -8.68 0.87 -4.70
C VAL A 251 -7.68 -0.12 -4.14
N ASP A 252 -6.67 -0.45 -4.92
CA ASP A 252 -5.58 -1.33 -4.49
C ASP A 252 -4.27 -0.57 -4.37
N MET A 253 -3.45 -0.97 -3.40
CA MET A 253 -2.17 -0.32 -3.12
C MET A 253 -1.18 -0.37 -4.29
N CYS A 254 -1.39 -1.26 -5.26
CA CYS A 254 -0.61 -1.35 -6.48
C CYS A 254 -0.90 -0.22 -7.49
N ASN A 255 -1.96 0.57 -7.29
CA ASN A 255 -2.43 1.59 -8.21
C ASN A 255 -3.05 2.79 -7.47
N ILE A 256 -2.23 3.45 -6.66
CA ILE A 256 -2.68 4.51 -5.76
C ILE A 256 -1.70 5.67 -5.73
N SER A 257 -2.23 6.87 -5.50
CA SER A 257 -1.48 8.05 -5.16
C SER A 257 -2.02 8.70 -3.88
N LEU A 258 -1.10 9.13 -3.02
CA LEU A 258 -1.37 9.74 -1.72
C LEU A 258 -0.72 11.12 -1.67
N HIS A 259 -1.48 12.11 -1.22
CA HIS A 259 -0.92 13.43 -0.92
C HIS A 259 -0.09 13.37 0.37
N ARG A 260 0.93 14.21 0.48
CA ARG A 260 1.82 14.25 1.65
C ARG A 260 1.10 14.46 2.98
N GLU A 261 -0.02 15.19 2.96
CA GLU A 261 -0.85 15.42 4.15
C GLU A 261 -1.46 14.13 4.71
N VAL A 262 -1.45 13.02 3.96
CA VAL A 262 -1.79 11.70 4.47
C VAL A 262 -0.56 11.02 5.06
N TYR A 263 0.42 10.71 4.20
CA TYR A 263 1.52 9.82 4.56
C TYR A 263 2.57 10.44 5.48
N GLU A 264 2.63 11.78 5.59
CA GLU A 264 3.50 12.46 6.55
C GLU A 264 2.91 12.50 7.97
N ASN A 265 1.60 12.31 8.11
CA ASN A 265 0.92 12.29 9.40
C ASN A 265 0.88 10.88 10.00
N VAL A 266 0.59 9.86 9.19
CA VAL A 266 0.45 8.48 9.66
C VAL A 266 1.19 7.52 8.72
N PRO A 267 2.07 6.63 9.25
CA PRO A 267 2.73 5.59 8.47
C PRO A 267 1.80 4.40 8.23
N LEU A 268 2.25 3.43 7.45
CA LEU A 268 1.62 2.11 7.33
C LEU A 268 2.17 1.12 8.38
N PRO A 269 1.39 0.09 8.75
CA PRO A 269 1.84 -0.98 9.64
C PRO A 269 3.10 -1.69 9.09
N PRO A 270 4.20 -1.77 9.86
CA PRO A 270 5.46 -2.37 9.39
C PRO A 270 5.45 -3.92 9.40
N ALA A 271 4.32 -4.55 9.75
CA ALA A 271 4.15 -5.98 9.90
C ALA A 271 4.80 -6.79 8.78
N VAL A 272 5.61 -7.78 9.18
CA VAL A 272 6.29 -8.68 8.24
C VAL A 272 5.44 -9.90 7.91
N ASN A 273 5.64 -10.46 6.73
CA ASN A 273 4.99 -11.69 6.32
C ASN A 273 3.47 -11.66 6.50
N THR A 274 2.84 -10.54 6.15
CA THR A 274 1.38 -10.39 6.01
C THR A 274 1.05 -9.73 4.67
N ILE A 275 -0.22 -9.75 4.30
CA ILE A 275 -0.80 -9.00 3.17
C ILE A 275 -1.88 -8.05 3.71
N GLY A 276 -2.29 -7.05 2.93
CA GLY A 276 -3.43 -6.18 3.23
C GLY A 276 -3.21 -5.15 4.34
N SER A 277 -2.18 -5.27 5.17
CA SER A 277 -1.89 -4.29 6.23
C SER A 277 -1.52 -2.91 5.69
N ASP A 278 -0.98 -2.86 4.47
CA ASP A 278 -0.66 -1.61 3.77
C ASP A 278 -1.90 -0.84 3.28
N TYR A 279 -3.11 -1.36 3.50
CA TYR A 279 -4.37 -0.68 3.17
C TYR A 279 -4.86 0.28 4.27
N PHE A 280 -4.17 0.34 5.41
CA PHE A 280 -4.61 1.13 6.56
C PHE A 280 -4.90 2.60 6.23
N LEU A 281 -4.09 3.24 5.38
CA LEU A 281 -4.30 4.64 5.00
C LEU A 281 -5.55 4.85 4.15
N LEU A 282 -6.02 3.84 3.41
CA LEU A 282 -7.28 3.96 2.67
C LEU A 282 -8.46 4.06 3.65
N HIS A 283 -8.49 3.20 4.65
CA HIS A 283 -9.49 3.25 5.72
C HIS A 283 -9.43 4.56 6.49
N LEU A 284 -8.23 5.01 6.87
CA LEU A 284 -8.08 6.27 7.58
C LEU A 284 -8.58 7.49 6.79
N VAL A 285 -8.28 7.55 5.48
CA VAL A 285 -8.77 8.63 4.60
C VAL A 285 -10.29 8.56 4.42
N HIS A 286 -10.82 7.35 4.20
CA HIS A 286 -12.26 7.10 4.06
C HIS A 286 -13.03 7.51 5.31
N ASP A 287 -12.61 7.00 6.48
CA ASP A 287 -13.33 7.19 7.74
C ASP A 287 -13.20 8.63 8.26
N ALA A 288 -12.10 9.32 7.94
CA ALA A 288 -11.97 10.76 8.19
C ALA A 288 -12.82 11.62 7.24
N ARG A 289 -13.55 11.02 6.28
CA ARG A 289 -14.34 11.68 5.24
C ARG A 289 -13.53 12.72 4.46
N LEU A 290 -12.34 12.32 4.04
CA LEU A 290 -11.46 13.13 3.21
C LEU A 290 -11.75 12.86 1.72
N PRO A 291 -11.83 13.90 0.86
CA PRO A 291 -12.10 13.71 -0.55
C PRO A 291 -11.02 12.88 -1.26
N GLY A 292 -11.47 12.05 -2.20
CA GLY A 292 -10.62 11.27 -3.09
C GLY A 292 -11.22 11.12 -4.48
N VAL A 293 -10.43 10.61 -5.43
CA VAL A 293 -10.91 10.25 -6.77
C VAL A 293 -10.66 8.77 -7.03
N LEU A 294 -11.72 8.06 -7.39
CA LEU A 294 -11.67 6.70 -7.91
C LEU A 294 -11.71 6.77 -9.44
N HIS A 295 -10.79 6.11 -10.15
CA HIS A 295 -10.82 6.04 -11.61
C HIS A 295 -10.84 4.59 -12.14
N ASN A 296 -11.07 4.41 -13.44
CA ASN A 296 -11.12 3.08 -14.06
C ASN A 296 -9.87 2.72 -14.88
N ARG A 297 -8.81 3.55 -14.82
CA ARG A 297 -7.46 3.21 -15.34
C ARG A 297 -6.77 2.15 -14.46
N ASN A 298 -7.41 0.98 -14.37
CA ASN A 298 -6.92 -0.15 -13.61
C ASN A 298 -5.63 -0.70 -14.23
N ILE A 299 -4.72 -1.21 -13.42
CA ILE A 299 -3.54 -1.95 -13.89
C ILE A 299 -3.87 -3.42 -14.12
N VAL A 300 -3.03 -4.15 -14.84
CA VAL A 300 -3.15 -5.60 -15.01
C VAL A 300 -2.30 -6.29 -13.94
N ASN A 301 -2.94 -7.06 -13.06
CA ASN A 301 -2.27 -7.87 -12.04
C ASN A 301 -1.97 -9.28 -12.57
N PHE A 302 -0.79 -9.80 -12.26
CA PHE A 302 -0.39 -11.16 -12.64
C PHE A 302 0.44 -11.86 -11.56
N TYR A 303 0.36 -13.19 -11.50
CA TYR A 303 1.23 -13.97 -10.62
C TYR A 303 2.61 -14.19 -11.23
N THR A 304 3.64 -14.05 -10.38
CA THR A 304 5.00 -14.43 -10.74
C THR A 304 5.19 -15.94 -10.59
N PRO A 305 6.11 -16.58 -11.36
CA PRO A 305 6.36 -18.02 -11.28
C PRO A 305 6.75 -18.51 -9.87
N GLU A 306 7.41 -17.66 -9.08
CA GLU A 306 7.82 -17.96 -7.71
C GLU A 306 6.63 -18.36 -6.82
N ARG A 307 5.46 -17.73 -7.00
CA ARG A 307 4.23 -18.04 -6.23
C ARG A 307 3.75 -19.48 -6.42
N ARG A 308 4.13 -20.13 -7.52
CA ARG A 308 3.75 -21.52 -7.85
C ARG A 308 4.69 -22.58 -7.27
N THR A 309 5.79 -22.18 -6.63
CA THR A 309 6.71 -23.10 -5.94
C THR A 309 6.18 -23.49 -4.55
N ASP A 310 6.64 -24.60 -3.96
CA ASP A 310 6.20 -25.03 -2.62
C ASP A 310 6.58 -24.02 -1.52
N ALA A 311 7.77 -23.42 -1.65
CA ALA A 311 8.23 -22.36 -0.75
C ALA A 311 7.37 -21.09 -0.93
N GLY A 312 7.07 -20.72 -2.18
CA GLY A 312 6.19 -19.61 -2.52
C GLY A 312 4.77 -19.82 -1.97
N PHE A 313 4.19 -21.01 -2.15
CA PHE A 313 2.90 -21.42 -1.60
C PHE A 313 2.88 -21.26 -0.07
N SER A 314 3.85 -21.87 0.63
CA SER A 314 3.89 -21.85 2.10
C SER A 314 4.07 -20.42 2.64
N ALA A 315 4.97 -19.63 2.04
CA ALA A 315 5.17 -18.23 2.42
C ALA A 315 3.91 -17.40 2.18
N TYR A 316 3.20 -17.64 1.08
CA TYR A 316 2.00 -16.91 0.73
C TYR A 316 0.82 -17.24 1.66
N HIS A 317 0.58 -18.52 1.93
CA HIS A 317 -0.47 -18.93 2.88
C HIS A 317 -0.15 -18.48 4.30
N ARG A 318 1.12 -18.41 4.72
CA ARG A 318 1.50 -17.80 6.00
C ARG A 318 1.12 -16.32 6.06
N ARG A 319 1.34 -15.57 4.97
CA ARG A 319 0.90 -14.17 4.87
C ARG A 319 -0.60 -14.00 4.96
N LEU A 320 -1.34 -14.90 4.32
CA LEU A 320 -2.80 -14.93 4.40
C LEU A 320 -3.30 -15.23 5.83
N VAL A 321 -2.66 -16.18 6.53
CA VAL A 321 -2.98 -16.43 7.94
C VAL A 321 -2.71 -15.18 8.79
N LYS A 322 -1.53 -14.56 8.68
CA LYS A 322 -1.23 -13.33 9.44
C LYS A 322 -2.22 -12.20 9.12
N PHE A 323 -2.64 -12.06 7.87
CA PHE A 323 -3.70 -11.11 7.49
C PHE A 323 -4.99 -11.37 8.29
N PHE A 324 -5.51 -12.60 8.29
CA PHE A 324 -6.72 -12.92 9.05
C PHE A 324 -6.57 -12.70 10.56
N LEU A 325 -5.39 -13.01 11.13
CA LEU A 325 -5.13 -12.73 12.54
C LEU A 325 -5.10 -11.23 12.83
N SER A 326 -4.54 -10.43 11.93
CA SER A 326 -4.52 -8.96 12.07
C SER A 326 -5.93 -8.35 12.07
N MET A 327 -6.92 -9.01 11.44
CA MET A 327 -8.28 -8.49 11.36
C MET A 327 -9.02 -8.45 12.70
N LEU A 328 -8.57 -9.20 13.72
CA LEU A 328 -9.05 -8.98 15.10
C LEU A 328 -8.85 -7.53 15.53
N TYR A 329 -7.68 -6.97 15.24
CA TYR A 329 -7.28 -5.64 15.65
C TYR A 329 -7.78 -4.58 14.67
N PHE A 330 -7.58 -4.82 13.37
CA PHE A 330 -7.97 -3.84 12.35
C PHE A 330 -9.47 -3.61 12.26
N ASN A 331 -10.31 -4.64 12.42
CA ASN A 331 -11.77 -4.42 12.43
C ASN A 331 -12.20 -3.51 13.59
N ASP A 332 -11.67 -3.70 14.81
CA ASP A 332 -11.93 -2.79 15.94
C ASP A 332 -11.44 -1.36 15.64
N ILE A 333 -10.24 -1.23 15.08
CA ILE A 333 -9.68 0.08 14.73
C ILE A 333 -10.56 0.78 13.68
N TYR A 334 -10.95 0.08 12.61
CA TYR A 334 -11.78 0.64 11.53
C TYR A 334 -13.18 1.02 12.02
N ASP A 335 -13.84 0.18 12.82
CA ASP A 335 -15.15 0.51 13.39
C ASP A 335 -15.07 1.78 14.26
N ARG A 336 -13.98 1.93 15.02
CA ARG A 336 -13.77 3.10 15.88
C ARG A 336 -13.34 4.34 15.10
N MET A 337 -12.61 4.20 14.01
CA MET A 337 -12.32 5.28 13.06
C MET A 337 -13.60 5.78 12.40
N ALA A 338 -14.43 4.87 11.87
CA ALA A 338 -15.72 5.19 11.29
C ALA A 338 -16.63 5.91 12.29
N ALA A 339 -16.65 5.48 13.56
CA ALA A 339 -17.39 6.16 14.62
C ALA A 339 -16.82 7.54 14.98
N ALA A 340 -15.49 7.73 14.91
CA ALA A 340 -14.84 9.01 15.18
C ALA A 340 -15.07 10.03 14.05
N GLY A 341 -15.10 9.57 12.79
CA GLY A 341 -15.37 10.42 11.64
C GLY A 341 -14.43 11.62 11.56
N GLY A 342 -14.99 12.82 11.44
CA GLY A 342 -14.24 14.07 11.43
C GLY A 342 -13.42 14.36 12.70
N ALA A 343 -13.64 13.66 13.82
CA ALA A 343 -12.82 13.82 15.03
C ALA A 343 -11.39 13.27 14.86
N LEU A 344 -11.14 12.51 13.79
CA LEU A 344 -9.82 12.09 13.33
C LEU A 344 -8.99 13.25 12.75
N LEU A 345 -9.63 14.41 12.50
CA LEU A 345 -8.99 15.61 11.97
C LEU A 345 -8.79 16.68 13.05
N ASP A 346 -7.73 17.46 12.92
CA ASP A 346 -7.50 18.66 13.74
C ASP A 346 -8.22 19.91 13.18
N GLY A 347 -7.96 21.07 13.77
CA GLY A 347 -8.58 22.33 13.37
C GLY A 347 -8.18 22.82 11.97
N ASP A 348 -7.06 22.31 11.43
CA ASP A 348 -6.57 22.62 10.09
C ASP A 348 -7.02 21.56 9.06
N GLY A 349 -7.80 20.56 9.50
CA GLY A 349 -8.28 19.47 8.66
C GLY A 349 -7.25 18.38 8.40
N LEU A 350 -6.17 18.32 9.20
CA LEU A 350 -5.11 17.30 9.09
C LEU A 350 -5.39 16.12 10.01
N LEU A 351 -4.95 14.93 9.60
CA LEU A 351 -5.07 13.71 10.41
C LEU A 351 -4.36 13.86 11.76
N ARG A 352 -4.98 13.38 12.85
CA ARG A 352 -4.45 13.43 14.22
C ARG A 352 -3.68 12.15 14.57
N PRO A 353 -2.34 12.10 14.47
CA PRO A 353 -1.59 10.86 14.60
C PRO A 353 -1.69 10.27 16.02
N ALA A 354 -1.77 11.13 17.04
CA ALA A 354 -1.92 10.70 18.43
C ALA A 354 -3.24 9.97 18.69
N GLU A 355 -4.33 10.39 18.02
CA GLU A 355 -5.62 9.72 18.14
C GLU A 355 -5.59 8.37 17.43
N THR A 356 -5.00 8.31 16.23
CA THR A 356 -4.76 7.06 15.51
C THR A 356 -3.92 6.08 16.32
N ALA A 357 -2.78 6.51 16.88
CA ALA A 357 -1.92 5.69 17.73
C ALA A 357 -2.66 5.15 18.96
N ARG A 358 -3.54 5.96 19.56
CA ARG A 358 -4.38 5.55 20.70
C ARG A 358 -5.34 4.42 20.32
N LEU A 359 -6.06 4.54 19.19
CA LEU A 359 -6.95 3.49 18.70
C LEU A 359 -6.18 2.18 18.46
N VAL A 360 -5.05 2.27 17.75
CA VAL A 360 -4.17 1.11 17.47
C VAL A 360 -3.71 0.46 18.77
N ARG A 361 -3.19 1.22 19.72
CA ARG A 361 -2.70 0.70 21.02
C ARG A 361 -3.79 0.08 21.87
N GLU A 362 -5.00 0.63 21.86
CA GLU A 362 -6.10 0.07 22.64
C GLU A 362 -6.59 -1.26 22.09
N SER A 363 -6.51 -1.47 20.77
CA SER A 363 -6.90 -2.73 20.13
C SER A 363 -6.05 -3.93 20.58
N THR A 364 -4.80 -3.73 21.03
CA THR A 364 -3.94 -4.84 21.48
C THR A 364 -4.42 -5.52 22.76
N ARG A 365 -5.41 -4.92 23.45
CA ARG A 365 -6.03 -5.43 24.68
C ARG A 365 -7.24 -6.33 24.42
N LEU A 366 -7.62 -6.53 23.16
CA LEU A 366 -8.75 -7.37 22.78
C LEU A 366 -8.53 -8.83 23.18
N ASP A 367 -9.62 -9.53 23.46
CA ASP A 367 -9.60 -10.96 23.71
C ASP A 367 -9.20 -11.73 22.44
N ARG A 368 -8.20 -12.60 22.56
CA ARG A 368 -7.62 -13.32 21.42
C ARG A 368 -8.41 -14.57 21.02
N SER A 369 -9.51 -14.91 21.71
CA SER A 369 -10.34 -16.08 21.40
C SER A 369 -10.82 -16.10 19.94
N GLY A 370 -11.16 -14.95 19.36
CA GLY A 370 -11.53 -14.84 17.95
C GLY A 370 -10.41 -15.28 17.00
N ASN A 371 -9.15 -14.98 17.33
CA ASN A 371 -8.01 -15.41 16.52
C ASN A 371 -7.64 -16.88 16.72
N VAL A 372 -7.84 -17.43 17.92
CA VAL A 372 -7.75 -18.88 18.15
C VAL A 372 -8.76 -19.60 17.25
N HIS A 373 -10.00 -19.11 17.22
CA HIS A 373 -11.03 -19.67 16.34
C HIS A 373 -10.66 -19.58 14.85
N ARG A 374 -10.09 -18.46 14.39
CA ARG A 374 -9.60 -18.32 13.00
C ARG A 374 -8.56 -19.40 12.66
N LEU A 375 -7.61 -19.67 13.55
CA LEU A 375 -6.62 -20.75 13.34
C LEU A 375 -7.29 -22.13 13.26
N GLU A 376 -8.28 -22.40 14.10
CA GLU A 376 -9.03 -23.67 14.05
C GLU A 376 -9.81 -23.84 12.75
N VAL A 377 -10.42 -22.77 12.23
CA VAL A 377 -11.12 -22.79 10.93
C VAL A 377 -10.12 -23.05 9.80
N LEU A 378 -8.97 -22.36 9.80
CA LEU A 378 -7.93 -22.56 8.80
C LEU A 378 -7.37 -23.99 8.83
N ASP A 379 -7.09 -24.53 10.01
CA ASP A 379 -6.61 -25.91 10.16
C ASP A 379 -7.61 -26.92 9.58
N ARG A 380 -8.88 -26.84 9.98
CA ARG A 380 -9.92 -27.74 9.44
C ARG A 380 -10.09 -27.60 7.93
N SER A 381 -10.13 -26.36 7.45
CA SER A 381 -10.29 -26.02 6.02
C SER A 381 -9.15 -26.60 5.18
N TYR A 382 -7.90 -26.36 5.59
CA TYR A 382 -6.74 -26.85 4.86
C TYR A 382 -6.58 -28.37 4.92
N ARG A 383 -6.91 -29.01 6.06
CA ARG A 383 -6.96 -30.48 6.12
C ARG A 383 -8.07 -31.06 5.24
N GLY A 384 -9.20 -30.36 5.10
CA GLY A 384 -10.29 -30.72 4.19
C GLY A 384 -9.89 -30.71 2.72
N LEU A 385 -9.03 -29.76 2.32
CA LEU A 385 -8.52 -29.68 0.94
C LEU A 385 -7.51 -30.80 0.59
N GLY A 386 -6.79 -31.34 1.58
CA GLY A 386 -5.83 -32.42 1.37
C GLY A 386 -4.48 -31.98 0.80
N GLY A 387 -3.59 -32.96 0.56
CA GLY A 387 -2.29 -32.75 -0.10
C GLY A 387 -1.43 -31.68 0.58
N ARG A 388 -0.89 -30.75 -0.22
CA ARG A 388 -0.04 -29.65 0.28
C ARG A 388 -0.71 -28.74 1.32
N TYR A 389 -2.05 -28.67 1.32
CA TYR A 389 -2.79 -27.90 2.32
C TYR A 389 -2.77 -28.59 3.68
N THR A 390 -2.91 -29.92 3.73
CA THR A 390 -2.76 -30.70 4.98
C THR A 390 -1.36 -30.56 5.56
N GLU A 391 -0.33 -30.58 4.71
CA GLU A 391 1.05 -30.35 5.14
C GLU A 391 1.23 -28.95 5.74
N PHE A 392 0.69 -27.93 5.09
CA PHE A 392 0.70 -26.57 5.61
C PHE A 392 -0.09 -26.41 6.92
N ALA A 393 -1.23 -27.12 7.08
CA ALA A 393 -1.99 -27.14 8.32
C ALA A 393 -1.15 -27.69 9.50
N GLY A 394 -0.32 -28.70 9.25
CA GLY A 394 0.63 -29.20 10.26
C GLY A 394 1.64 -28.13 10.71
N LEU A 395 2.14 -27.32 9.78
CA LEU A 395 3.02 -26.17 10.12
C LEU A 395 2.28 -25.12 10.94
N LEU A 396 1.01 -24.83 10.61
CA LEU A 396 0.20 -23.88 11.38
C LEU A 396 -0.07 -24.35 12.81
N GLU A 397 -0.27 -25.65 13.01
CA GLU A 397 -0.44 -26.23 14.34
C GLU A 397 0.80 -26.00 15.22
N GLU A 398 1.99 -26.18 14.66
CA GLU A 398 3.27 -25.94 15.34
C GLU A 398 3.52 -24.44 15.60
N GLU A 399 3.16 -23.57 14.65
CA GLU A 399 3.45 -22.14 14.68
C GLU A 399 2.35 -21.29 15.35
N GLY A 400 1.16 -21.85 15.59
CA GLY A 400 -0.06 -21.10 15.88
C GLY A 400 0.07 -20.13 17.05
N LYS A 401 0.67 -20.57 18.16
CA LYS A 401 0.90 -19.69 19.32
C LYS A 401 1.80 -18.50 18.97
N ARG A 402 2.91 -18.76 18.26
CA ARG A 402 3.84 -17.71 17.82
C ARG A 402 3.14 -16.72 16.90
N LEU A 403 2.32 -17.18 15.96
CA LEU A 403 1.58 -16.30 15.04
C LEU A 403 0.56 -15.41 15.76
N LEU A 404 -0.06 -15.89 16.85
CA LEU A 404 -0.96 -15.07 17.68
C LEU A 404 -0.20 -13.95 18.41
N ASP A 405 0.98 -14.27 18.93
CA ASP A 405 1.85 -13.30 19.60
C ASP A 405 2.37 -12.26 18.59
N GLU A 406 2.89 -12.71 17.46
CA GLU A 406 3.37 -11.83 16.37
C GLU A 406 2.28 -10.89 15.84
N ALA A 407 1.05 -11.37 15.66
CA ALA A 407 -0.04 -10.52 15.20
C ALA A 407 -0.37 -9.39 16.20
N CYS A 408 -0.14 -9.60 17.50
CA CYS A 408 -0.30 -8.54 18.51
C CYS A 408 0.92 -7.60 18.49
N GLU A 409 2.13 -8.16 18.44
CA GLU A 409 3.38 -7.40 18.38
C GLU A 409 3.42 -6.48 17.16
N ASP A 410 2.95 -6.94 16.00
CA ASP A 410 2.82 -6.13 14.78
C ASP A 410 1.99 -4.84 15.00
N ILE A 411 0.93 -4.93 15.82
CA ILE A 411 0.05 -3.79 16.14
C ILE A 411 0.70 -2.87 17.18
N GLU A 412 1.41 -3.44 18.16
CA GLU A 412 2.21 -2.68 19.13
C GLU A 412 3.34 -1.90 18.46
N ASP A 413 4.05 -2.54 17.53
CA ASP A 413 5.08 -1.94 16.70
C ASP A 413 4.51 -0.86 15.78
N PHE A 414 3.31 -1.07 15.24
CA PHE A 414 2.63 -0.04 14.47
C PHE A 414 2.29 1.19 15.32
N ALA A 415 1.72 1.00 16.52
CA ALA A 415 1.47 2.11 17.44
C ALA A 415 2.75 2.89 17.79
N PHE A 416 3.83 2.17 18.07
CA PHE A 416 5.13 2.77 18.35
C PHE A 416 5.69 3.56 17.15
N LEU A 417 5.52 3.03 15.93
CA LEU A 417 5.94 3.72 14.71
C LEU A 417 5.15 5.02 14.49
N ILE A 418 3.82 5.02 14.68
CA ILE A 418 2.99 6.23 14.55
C ILE A 418 3.50 7.33 15.48
N GLU A 419 3.82 6.99 16.72
CA GLU A 419 4.28 7.95 17.74
C GLU A 419 5.63 8.59 17.40
N SER A 420 6.52 7.86 16.72
CA SER A 420 7.83 8.35 16.30
C SER A 420 7.81 9.02 14.91
N TRP A 421 6.74 8.83 14.15
CA TRP A 421 6.70 9.14 12.71
C TRP A 421 6.92 10.61 12.40
N GLY A 422 6.26 11.51 13.13
CA GLY A 422 6.35 12.94 12.86
C GLY A 422 7.78 13.49 13.01
N GLU A 423 8.58 12.93 13.92
CA GLU A 423 9.99 13.30 14.08
C GLU A 423 10.83 12.80 12.91
N MET A 424 10.59 11.56 12.45
CA MET A 424 11.27 10.98 11.29
C MET A 424 10.96 11.74 10.00
N VAL A 425 9.70 12.13 9.78
CA VAL A 425 9.29 12.93 8.61
C VAL A 425 9.96 14.31 8.62
N ARG A 426 9.99 14.99 9.77
CA ARG A 426 10.70 16.28 9.86
C ARG A 426 12.19 16.13 9.59
N ALA A 427 12.82 15.08 10.11
CA ALA A 427 14.22 14.80 9.90
C ALA A 427 14.54 14.45 8.44
N SER A 428 13.69 13.65 7.77
CA SER A 428 13.91 13.21 6.39
C SER A 428 14.04 14.36 5.42
N ARG A 429 13.24 15.42 5.57
CA ARG A 429 13.31 16.66 4.77
C ARG A 429 14.66 17.37 4.84
N THR A 430 15.47 17.09 5.85
CA THR A 430 16.82 17.68 6.00
C THR A 430 17.93 16.79 5.45
N VAL A 431 17.66 15.49 5.28
CA VAL A 431 18.61 14.49 4.80
C VAL A 431 18.66 14.57 3.28
N ARG A 432 19.87 14.60 2.71
CA ARG A 432 20.04 14.53 1.25
C ARG A 432 20.16 13.06 0.86
N LEU A 433 19.42 12.66 -0.17
CA LEU A 433 19.65 11.38 -0.81
C LEU A 433 20.98 11.46 -1.60
N HIS A 434 21.92 10.55 -1.31
CA HIS A 434 23.19 10.52 -2.02
C HIS A 434 22.95 10.31 -3.53
N GLY A 435 23.43 11.24 -4.36
CA GLY A 435 23.23 11.24 -5.82
C GLY A 435 22.14 12.18 -6.33
N ALA A 436 21.32 12.81 -5.46
CA ALA A 436 20.38 13.84 -5.88
C ALA A 436 21.09 15.19 -6.13
N PRO A 437 20.82 15.91 -7.24
CA PRO A 437 21.28 17.29 -7.39
C PRO A 437 20.67 18.12 -6.25
N GLY A 438 21.52 18.76 -5.45
CA GLY A 438 21.08 19.49 -4.26
C GLY A 438 20.13 20.63 -4.60
N PRO A 439 19.26 21.06 -3.66
CA PRO A 439 18.44 22.25 -3.85
C PRO A 439 19.37 23.44 -4.06
N SER A 440 19.22 24.12 -5.20
CA SER A 440 19.79 25.44 -5.44
C SER A 440 19.22 26.40 -4.41
N GLY A 441 19.99 26.60 -3.32
CA GLY A 441 19.69 27.66 -2.36
C GLY A 441 19.69 29.02 -3.06
N PRO A 442 18.93 30.01 -2.56
CA PRO A 442 19.00 31.36 -3.09
C PRO A 442 20.41 31.89 -2.90
N GLY A 443 21.07 32.24 -4.01
CA GLY A 443 22.35 32.93 -3.97
C GLY A 443 22.18 34.25 -3.22
N LEU A 444 22.98 34.42 -2.16
CA LEU A 444 23.25 35.72 -1.55
C LEU A 444 24.15 36.56 -2.46
#